data_AF-A0A7C4VUI0-F1
#
_entry.id   AF-A0A7C4VUI0-F1
#
_cell.length_a   1.000
_cell.length_b   1.000
_cell.length_c   1.000
_cell.angle_alpha   90.00
_cell.angle_beta   90.00
_cell.angle_gamma   90.00
#
_symmetry.space_group_name_H-M   'P 1'
#
loop_
_entity.id
_entity.type
_entity.pdbx_description
1 polymer ?
#
loop_
_entity_poly.entity_id
_entity_poly.type
_entity_poly.pdbx_seq_one_letter_code
_entity_poly.pdbx_strand_id
1 'polypeptide(L)'
;MCQYLEIVAQIGEHQYLACCEHGAVHLGWYYGAFHLRPDDFRRVATLLEQSATPHWIELRGEGCGLIRQRNGCFQLWIGQAVLFLLEAELYQLVELVRAALPTLEQMLMENGGNSWSQPRLHSSQTKRPGDGTFSLN
;
A
#
# COMPACT_ATOMS: atom_id res chain seq x y z
N MET A 1 -14.31 -1.84 11.31
CA MET A 1 -14.25 -2.40 9.94
C MET A 1 -14.25 -1.23 8.99
N CYS A 2 -13.23 -1.10 8.14
CA CYS A 2 -13.14 0.00 7.18
C CYS A 2 -14.27 -0.13 6.16
N GLN A 3 -14.93 0.98 5.86
CA GLN A 3 -16.02 1.06 4.90
C GLN A 3 -15.51 1.48 3.53
N TYR A 4 -14.38 2.20 3.47
CA TYR A 4 -13.81 2.71 2.24
C TYR A 4 -12.30 2.44 2.18
N LEU A 5 -11.83 1.97 1.03
CA LEU A 5 -10.42 1.81 0.74
C LEU A 5 -10.13 2.48 -0.59
N GLU A 6 -9.24 3.45 -0.56
CA GLU A 6 -8.71 4.08 -1.75
C GLU A 6 -7.38 3.46 -2.10
N ILE A 7 -7.33 2.74 -3.23
CA ILE A 7 -6.10 2.12 -3.73
C ILE A 7 -5.21 3.23 -4.28
N VAL A 8 -4.01 3.33 -3.74
CA VAL A 8 -3.02 4.36 -4.09
C VAL A 8 -2.03 3.82 -5.13
N ALA A 9 -1.62 2.56 -4.99
CA ALA A 9 -0.80 1.88 -5.97
C ALA A 9 -1.15 0.39 -6.00
N GLN A 10 -0.98 -0.24 -7.16
CA GLN A 10 -1.28 -1.65 -7.34
C GLN A 10 -0.41 -2.27 -8.42
N ILE A 11 0.02 -3.52 -8.18
CA ILE A 11 0.68 -4.40 -9.14
C ILE A 11 -0.18 -5.68 -9.22
N GLY A 12 -0.75 -5.95 -10.39
CA GLY A 12 -1.66 -7.10 -10.56
C GLY A 12 -2.87 -7.04 -9.63
N GLU A 13 -3.44 -8.19 -9.28
CA GLU A 13 -4.70 -8.25 -8.53
C GLU A 13 -4.53 -8.22 -7.01
N HIS A 14 -3.37 -8.70 -6.51
CA HIS A 14 -3.20 -8.99 -5.08
C HIS A 14 -2.05 -8.25 -4.39
N GLN A 15 -1.38 -7.33 -5.08
CA GLN A 15 -0.29 -6.54 -4.50
C GLN A 15 -0.69 -5.08 -4.58
N TYR A 16 -1.04 -4.46 -3.46
CA TYR A 16 -1.55 -3.11 -3.46
C TYR A 16 -1.21 -2.36 -2.17
N LEU A 17 -1.18 -1.03 -2.29
CA LEU A 17 -1.23 -0.11 -1.17
C LEU A 17 -2.53 0.69 -1.26
N ALA A 18 -3.27 0.71 -0.17
CA ALA A 18 -4.49 1.49 -0.05
C ALA A 18 -4.49 2.29 1.25
N CYS A 19 -5.27 3.35 1.30
CA CYS A 19 -5.55 4.10 2.52
C CYS A 19 -7.04 3.97 2.84
N CYS A 20 -7.38 3.74 4.11
CA CYS A 20 -8.77 3.78 4.55
C CYS A 20 -9.17 5.17 5.07
N GLU A 21 -10.47 5.35 5.29
CA GLU A 21 -11.05 6.57 5.85
C GLU A 21 -10.51 6.92 7.26
N HIS A 22 -9.91 5.96 7.96
CA HIS A 22 -9.30 6.16 9.27
C HIS A 22 -7.82 6.54 9.20
N GLY A 23 -7.26 6.69 7.99
CA GLY A 23 -5.85 7.01 7.77
C GLY A 23 -4.88 5.84 7.98
N ALA A 24 -5.38 4.61 8.14
CA ALA A 24 -4.52 3.42 8.16
C ALA A 24 -4.14 3.03 6.73
N VAL A 25 -2.88 2.65 6.55
CA VAL A 25 -2.34 2.16 5.28
C VAL A 25 -2.48 0.64 5.24
N HIS A 26 -3.13 0.14 4.19
CA HIS A 26 -3.32 -1.27 3.92
C HIS A 26 -2.31 -1.72 2.86
N LEU A 27 -1.34 -2.54 3.25
CA LEU A 27 -0.45 -3.23 2.32
C LEU A 27 -0.99 -4.64 2.08
N GLY A 28 -1.64 -4.86 0.94
CA GLY A 28 -2.05 -6.18 0.48
C GLY A 28 -0.94 -6.88 -0.27
N TRP A 29 -0.66 -8.13 0.07
CA TRP A 29 0.33 -8.97 -0.59
C TRP A 29 -0.15 -10.43 -0.68
N TYR A 30 -0.68 -10.80 -1.84
CA TYR A 30 -1.32 -12.09 -2.10
C TYR A 30 -2.46 -12.39 -1.10
N TYR A 31 -2.25 -13.36 -0.22
CA TYR A 31 -3.26 -13.86 0.72
C TYR A 31 -3.23 -13.13 2.07
N GLY A 32 -2.33 -12.17 2.25
CA GLY A 32 -2.15 -11.41 3.48
C GLY A 32 -2.30 -9.91 3.28
N ALA A 33 -2.64 -9.21 4.36
CA ALA A 33 -2.62 -7.77 4.41
C ALA A 33 -2.04 -7.27 5.73
N PHE A 34 -1.21 -6.23 5.67
CA PHE A 34 -0.74 -5.50 6.83
C PHE A 34 -1.54 -4.20 6.96
N HIS A 35 -2.03 -3.94 8.17
CA HIS A 35 -2.67 -2.68 8.50
C HIS A 35 -1.69 -1.85 9.33
N LEU A 36 -1.20 -0.77 8.73
CA LEU A 36 -0.13 0.04 9.27
C LEU A 36 -0.67 1.41 9.67
N ARG A 37 -0.23 1.91 10.82
CA ARG A 37 -0.37 3.34 11.10
C ARG A 37 0.54 4.10 10.12
N PRO A 38 0.24 5.37 9.81
CA PRO A 38 1.08 6.21 8.96
C PRO A 38 2.56 6.19 9.32
N ASP A 39 2.89 6.28 10.61
CA ASP A 39 4.28 6.27 11.07
C ASP A 39 4.95 4.91 10.90
N ASP A 40 4.21 3.82 11.11
CA ASP A 40 4.73 2.46 10.87
C ASP A 40 4.99 2.25 9.37
N PHE A 41 4.09 2.75 8.51
CA PHE A 41 4.29 2.74 7.06
C PHE A 41 5.53 3.54 6.64
N ARG A 42 5.72 4.76 7.17
CA ARG A 42 6.92 5.56 6.89
C ARG A 42 8.21 4.83 7.26
N ARG A 43 8.23 4.18 8.42
CA ARG A 43 9.39 3.37 8.86
C ARG A 43 9.68 2.23 7.90
N VAL A 44 8.64 1.51 7.46
CA VAL A 44 8.76 0.45 6.45
C VAL A 44 9.24 1.02 5.11
N ALA A 45 8.73 2.17 4.68
CA ALA A 45 9.14 2.82 3.44
C ALA A 45 10.63 3.21 3.46
N THR A 46 11.09 3.83 4.55
CA THR A 46 12.52 4.16 4.75
C THR A 46 13.39 2.90 4.74
N LEU A 47 12.95 1.82 5.39
CA LEU A 47 13.68 0.56 5.41
C LEU A 47 13.80 -0.05 4.00
N LEU A 48 12.72 -0.01 3.22
CA LEU A 48 12.70 -0.49 1.85
C LEU A 48 13.56 0.38 0.93
N GLU A 49 13.60 1.70 1.13
CA GLU A 49 14.48 2.59 0.38
C GLU A 49 15.96 2.28 0.64
N GLN A 50 16.33 2.04 1.90
CA GLN A 50 17.69 1.62 2.26
C GLN A 50 18.10 0.31 1.58
N SER A 51 17.14 -0.60 1.37
CA SER A 51 17.37 -1.90 0.72
C SER A 51 17.79 -1.79 -0.75
N ALA A 52 17.56 -0.64 -1.39
CA ALA A 52 18.02 -0.38 -2.76
C ALA A 52 19.55 -0.25 -2.87
N THR A 53 20.24 -0.02 -1.76
CA THR A 53 21.71 -0.05 -1.73
C THR A 53 22.21 -1.51 -1.68
N PRO A 54 23.33 -1.84 -2.35
CA PRO A 54 23.86 -3.20 -2.30
C PRO A 54 24.59 -3.50 -0.96
N HIS A 55 24.83 -4.79 -0.71
CA HIS A 55 25.70 -5.32 0.36
C HIS A 55 25.19 -5.31 1.81
N TRP A 56 23.90 -5.14 2.06
CA TRP A 56 23.33 -5.38 3.38
C TRP A 56 22.98 -6.86 3.60
N ILE A 57 23.06 -7.29 4.87
CA ILE A 57 22.55 -8.59 5.34
C ILE A 57 21.27 -8.39 6.13
N GLU A 58 21.24 -7.33 6.94
CA GLU A 58 20.11 -6.98 7.78
C GLU A 58 19.98 -5.47 7.88
N LEU A 59 18.76 -4.98 7.72
CA LEU A 59 18.37 -3.60 7.99
C LEU A 59 17.35 -3.61 9.14
N ARG A 60 17.49 -2.71 10.10
CA ARG A 60 16.59 -2.63 11.26
C ARG A 60 16.07 -1.20 11.42
N GLY A 61 14.76 -1.11 11.62
CA GLY A 61 14.08 0.10 12.06
C GLY A 61 13.32 -0.17 13.36
N GLU A 62 12.74 0.89 13.94
CA GLU A 62 11.89 0.72 15.10
C GLU A 62 10.61 -0.05 14.71
N GLY A 63 10.46 -1.27 15.22
CA GLY A 63 9.29 -2.12 14.95
C GLY A 63 9.26 -2.76 13.55
N CYS A 64 10.33 -2.66 12.76
CA CYS A 64 10.44 -3.32 11.48
C CYS A 64 11.88 -3.77 11.17
N GLY A 65 12.04 -4.72 10.26
CA GLY A 65 13.37 -5.20 9.86
C GLY A 65 13.32 -5.95 8.54
N LEU A 66 14.42 -5.93 7.80
CA LEU A 66 14.56 -6.62 6.52
C LEU A 66 15.83 -7.46 6.57
N ILE A 67 15.67 -8.77 6.42
CA ILE A 67 16.77 -9.73 6.56
C ILE A 67 16.94 -10.50 5.25
N ARG A 68 18.14 -10.49 4.70
CA ARG A 68 18.53 -11.33 3.57
C ARG A 68 18.97 -12.70 4.08
N GLN A 69 18.27 -13.73 3.64
CA GLN A 69 18.53 -15.12 4.00
C GLN A 69 19.64 -15.71 3.14
N ARG A 70 20.30 -16.77 3.63
CA ARG A 70 21.38 -17.47 2.88
C ARG A 70 20.92 -18.08 1.56
N ASN A 71 19.63 -18.39 1.43
CA ASN A 71 19.02 -18.94 0.22
C ASN A 71 18.62 -17.85 -0.79
N GLY A 72 18.97 -16.58 -0.55
CA GLY A 72 18.64 -15.45 -1.43
C GLY A 72 17.22 -14.89 -1.25
N CYS A 73 16.40 -15.48 -0.37
CA CYS A 73 15.10 -14.92 -0.02
C CYS A 73 15.24 -13.79 1.02
N PHE A 74 14.17 -13.03 1.19
CA PHE A 74 14.10 -11.91 2.11
C PHE A 74 12.97 -12.10 3.11
N GLN A 75 13.17 -11.61 4.32
CA GLN A 75 12.14 -11.54 5.36
C GLN A 75 11.93 -10.08 5.73
N LEU A 76 10.76 -9.53 5.42
CA LEU A 76 10.31 -8.24 5.92
C LEU A 76 9.48 -8.47 7.19
N TRP A 77 10.02 -8.04 8.31
CA TRP A 77 9.38 -8.04 9.61
C TRP A 77 8.69 -6.71 9.86
N ILE A 78 7.43 -6.76 10.28
CA ILE A 78 6.63 -5.62 10.73
C ILE A 78 5.96 -6.03 12.05
N GLY A 79 6.51 -5.53 13.16
CA GLY A 79 6.18 -6.01 14.49
C GLY A 79 6.49 -7.52 14.62
N GLN A 80 5.45 -8.31 14.87
CA GLN A 80 5.55 -9.78 15.00
C GLN A 80 5.18 -10.53 13.71
N ALA A 81 4.74 -9.81 12.68
CA ALA A 81 4.36 -10.40 11.41
C ALA A 81 5.54 -10.38 10.43
N VAL A 82 5.62 -11.40 9.59
CA VAL A 82 6.70 -11.57 8.62
C VAL A 82 6.13 -11.81 7.23
N LEU A 83 6.71 -11.13 6.25
CA LEU A 83 6.48 -11.35 4.83
C LEU A 83 7.76 -11.96 4.23
N PHE A 84 7.61 -13.15 3.64
CA PHE A 84 8.68 -13.80 2.89
C PHE A 84 8.61 -13.34 1.44
N LEU A 85 9.75 -12.89 0.91
CA LEU A 85 9.85 -12.31 -0.41
C LEU A 85 10.99 -12.96 -1.19
N LEU A 86 10.75 -13.28 -2.45
CA LEU A 86 11.80 -13.48 -3.42
C LEU A 86 12.44 -12.13 -3.79
N GLU A 87 13.59 -12.17 -4.44
CA GLU A 87 14.29 -10.96 -4.89
C GLU A 87 13.43 -10.09 -5.80
N ALA A 88 12.77 -10.69 -6.79
CA ALA A 88 11.84 -9.97 -7.67
C ALA A 88 10.67 -9.33 -6.91
N GLU A 89 10.17 -9.99 -5.86
CA GLU A 89 9.05 -9.49 -5.05
C GLU A 89 9.49 -8.35 -4.13
N LEU A 90 10.72 -8.40 -3.61
CA LEU A 90 11.30 -7.27 -2.89
C LEU A 90 11.38 -6.04 -3.80
N TYR A 91 11.88 -6.21 -5.04
CA TYR A 91 11.91 -5.11 -6.01
C TYR A 91 10.51 -4.56 -6.31
N GLN A 92 9.52 -5.43 -6.53
CA GLN A 92 8.13 -5.01 -6.74
C GLN A 92 7.59 -4.23 -5.54
N LEU A 93 7.88 -4.67 -4.31
CA LEU A 93 7.43 -4.00 -3.10
C LEU A 93 8.08 -2.62 -2.95
N VAL A 94 9.39 -2.50 -3.23
CA VAL A 94 10.11 -1.23 -3.22
C VAL A 94 9.49 -0.25 -4.21
N GLU A 95 9.25 -0.68 -5.46
CA GLU A 95 8.64 0.18 -6.48
C GLU A 95 7.19 0.56 -6.13
N LEU A 96 6.41 -0.39 -5.61
CA LEU A 96 5.02 -0.12 -5.17
C LEU A 96 4.98 0.95 -4.08
N VAL A 97 5.85 0.82 -3.07
CA VAL A 97 5.94 1.78 -1.96
C VAL A 97 6.43 3.13 -2.46
N ARG A 98 7.45 3.16 -3.32
CA ARG A 98 7.97 4.41 -3.90
C ARG A 98 6.91 5.14 -4.72
N ALA A 99 6.12 4.41 -5.53
CA ALA A 99 5.04 4.99 -6.31
C ALA A 99 3.89 5.51 -5.44
N ALA A 100 3.58 4.83 -4.33
CA ALA A 100 2.47 5.19 -3.45
C ALA A 100 2.80 6.33 -2.48
N LEU A 101 4.06 6.46 -2.06
CA LEU A 101 4.46 7.33 -0.95
C LEU A 101 4.00 8.80 -1.11
N PRO A 102 4.20 9.47 -2.27
CA PRO A 102 3.79 10.87 -2.42
C PRO A 102 2.27 11.07 -2.27
N THR A 103 1.47 10.18 -2.87
CA THR A 103 0.01 10.25 -2.79
C THR A 103 -0.48 9.93 -1.38
N LEU A 104 0.10 8.91 -0.73
CA LEU A 104 -0.22 8.59 0.67
C LEU A 104 0.10 9.77 1.60
N GLU A 105 1.25 10.42 1.43
CA GLU A 105 1.62 11.59 2.23
C GLU A 105 0.64 12.75 2.03
N GLN A 106 0.27 13.03 0.78
CA GLN A 106 -0.73 14.06 0.48
C GLN A 106 -2.06 13.76 1.17
N MET A 107 -2.57 12.53 1.02
CA MET A 107 -3.81 12.11 1.68
C MET A 107 -3.69 12.27 3.20
N LEU A 108 -2.60 11.78 3.79
CA LEU A 108 -2.39 11.87 5.24
C LEU A 108 -2.28 13.31 5.76
N MET A 109 -1.70 14.23 4.98
CA MET A 109 -1.62 15.65 5.32
C MET A 109 -2.98 16.34 5.22
N GLU A 110 -3.76 16.07 4.17
CA GLU A 110 -5.13 16.59 4.03
C GLU A 110 -6.05 16.13 5.16
N ASN A 111 -5.75 14.96 5.75
CA ASN A 111 -6.58 14.30 6.75
C ASN A 111 -6.13 14.54 8.20
N GLY A 112 -4.88 14.95 8.42
CA GLY A 112 -4.33 15.29 9.73
C GLY A 112 -4.87 16.60 10.33
N GLY A 113 -5.75 17.30 9.61
CA GLY A 113 -6.29 18.60 10.00
C GLY A 113 -7.70 18.60 10.62
N ASN A 114 -8.56 17.61 10.37
CA ASN A 114 -9.86 17.46 11.05
C ASN A 114 -10.56 16.15 10.68
N SER A 115 -11.18 15.54 11.70
CA SER A 115 -12.17 14.45 11.69
C SER A 115 -12.85 14.17 10.33
N TRP A 116 -12.62 12.97 9.78
CA TRP A 116 -13.38 12.41 8.67
C TRP A 116 -14.84 12.14 9.07
N SER A 117 -15.66 13.17 8.96
CA SER A 117 -17.11 13.07 8.98
C SER A 117 -17.66 13.59 7.66
N GLN A 118 -17.29 12.96 6.53
CA GLN A 118 -18.16 12.79 5.36
C GLN A 118 -17.43 12.07 4.21
N PRO A 119 -18.07 11.07 3.56
CA PRO A 119 -17.56 10.52 2.32
C PRO A 119 -17.60 11.59 1.22
N ARG A 120 -16.46 11.91 0.60
CA ARG A 120 -16.49 12.59 -0.70
C ARG A 120 -17.09 11.62 -1.69
N LEU A 121 -18.39 11.78 -1.98
CA LEU A 121 -19.02 11.18 -3.14
C LEU A 121 -18.35 11.79 -4.39
N HIS A 122 -17.23 11.19 -4.83
CA HIS A 122 -16.85 11.32 -6.21
C HIS A 122 -17.93 10.61 -7.02
N SER A 123 -18.80 11.41 -7.64
CA SER A 123 -19.76 10.98 -8.62
C SER A 123 -19.04 10.18 -9.69
N SER A 124 -19.21 8.88 -9.65
CA SER A 124 -18.91 8.01 -10.77
C SER A 124 -19.92 8.35 -11.87
N GLN A 125 -19.59 9.33 -12.70
CA GLN A 125 -20.11 9.40 -14.07
C GLN A 125 -19.56 8.18 -14.83
N THR A 126 -20.16 7.02 -14.55
CA THR A 126 -20.13 5.89 -15.47
C THR A 126 -21.06 6.25 -16.61
N LYS A 127 -20.47 6.83 -17.66
CA LYS A 127 -21.10 7.02 -18.96
C LYS A 127 -21.42 5.62 -19.50
N ARG A 128 -22.67 5.16 -19.33
CA ARG A 128 -23.17 3.95 -19.98
C ARG A 128 -23.14 4.17 -21.50
N PRO A 129 -22.46 3.34 -22.30
CA PRO A 129 -22.69 3.32 -23.74
C PRO A 129 -23.91 2.43 -24.01
N GLY A 130 -24.98 3.02 -24.55
CA GLY A 130 -26.08 2.24 -25.15
C GLY A 130 -27.46 2.50 -24.58
N ASP A 131 -27.95 3.74 -24.62
CA ASP A 131 -29.39 3.98 -24.76
C ASP A 131 -29.70 4.11 -26.26
N GLY A 132 -29.75 2.96 -26.92
CA GLY A 132 -30.41 2.82 -28.21
C GLY A 132 -31.91 2.76 -27.97
N THR A 133 -32.60 3.86 -28.27
CA THR A 133 -34.06 3.92 -28.33
C THR A 133 -34.57 2.96 -29.42
N PHE A 134 -35.18 1.85 -29.01
CA PHE A 134 -36.09 1.09 -29.87
C PHE A 134 -37.52 1.60 -29.59
N SER A 135 -38.06 2.35 -30.54
CA SER A 135 -39.50 2.63 -30.62
C SER A 135 -40.17 1.48 -31.35
N LEU A 136 -41.12 0.80 -30.70
CA LEU A 136 -42.09 -0.06 -31.37
C LEU A 136 -43.27 0.82 -31.80
N ASN A 137 -43.46 0.96 -33.10
CA ASN A 137 -44.74 1.12 -33.79
C ASN A 137 -44.55 0.68 -35.25
#